data_AF-A0A352S331-F1
#
_entry.id   AF-A0A352S331-F1
#
_cell.length_a   1.000
_cell.length_b   1.000
_cell.length_c   1.000
_cell.angle_alpha   90.00
_cell.angle_beta   90.00
_cell.angle_gamma   90.00
#
_symmetry.space_group_name_H-M   'P 1'
#
loop_
_entity.id
_entity.type
_entity.pdbx_description
1 polymer ?
#
loop_
_entity_poly.entity_id
_entity_poly.type
_entity_poly.pdbx_seq_one_letter_code
_entity_poly.pdbx_strand_id
1 'polypeptide(L)'
;LGQGGLVRALIYMGMNETALAEDSFRTALSMRDSDPDVLNNYGWFLCQSNRYAEAKTMLQRAVQAPSINGPVKPLTNLGACEMRNGDLISAQKSLQTAYGYDRNDPALLTNLAQLSFQRGEMPQARDYVGRVNSSRFASAQSLWLGARIARRQGDTETQNALTAQLRSRFPDSRELTAYERGAWDE
;
A
#
# COMPACT_ATOMS: atom_id res chain seq x y z
N LEU A 1 -7.03 6.26 -28.92
CA LEU A 1 -8.17 6.12 -27.97
C LEU A 1 -7.89 5.18 -26.77
N GLY A 2 -6.77 4.44 -26.70
CA GLY A 2 -6.51 3.46 -25.63
C GLY A 2 -6.05 3.97 -24.26
N GLN A 3 -5.68 5.25 -24.12
CA GLN A 3 -5.20 5.86 -22.86
C GLN A 3 -6.34 6.13 -21.85
N GLY A 4 -7.59 6.31 -22.33
CA GLY A 4 -8.70 6.76 -21.49
C GLY A 4 -9.26 5.71 -20.51
N GLY A 5 -9.15 4.42 -20.85
CA GLY A 5 -9.75 3.34 -20.04
C GLY A 5 -9.14 3.23 -18.64
N LEU A 6 -7.81 3.32 -18.52
CA LEU A 6 -7.13 3.24 -17.23
C LEU A 6 -7.41 4.46 -16.35
N VAL A 7 -7.35 5.67 -16.93
CA VAL A 7 -7.64 6.90 -16.18
C VAL A 7 -9.08 6.88 -15.66
N ARG A 8 -10.04 6.49 -16.50
CA ARG A 8 -11.45 6.34 -16.11
C ARG A 8 -11.61 5.31 -14.99
N ALA A 9 -10.92 4.18 -15.07
CA ALA A 9 -10.94 3.15 -14.03
C ALA A 9 -10.43 3.68 -12.68
N LEU A 10 -9.33 4.43 -12.69
CA LEU A 10 -8.75 5.03 -11.47
C LEU A 10 -9.66 6.10 -10.86
N ILE A 11 -10.35 6.90 -11.68
CA ILE A 11 -11.34 7.87 -11.21
C ILE A 11 -12.49 7.15 -10.51
N TYR A 12 -13.11 6.15 -11.17
CA TYR A 12 -14.20 5.41 -10.56
C TYR A 12 -13.77 4.63 -9.31
N MET A 13 -12.55 4.09 -9.31
CA MET A 13 -11.95 3.47 -8.12
C MET A 13 -11.84 4.45 -6.95
N GLY A 14 -11.37 5.68 -7.20
CA GLY A 14 -11.28 6.73 -6.18
C GLY A 14 -12.65 7.19 -5.67
N MET A 15 -13.69 7.13 -6.51
CA MET A 15 -15.08 7.42 -6.16
C MET A 15 -15.78 6.25 -5.46
N ASN A 16 -15.12 5.10 -5.31
CA ASN A 16 -15.71 3.86 -4.80
C ASN A 16 -16.85 3.30 -5.68
N GLU A 17 -16.87 3.65 -6.97
CA GLU A 17 -17.80 3.16 -7.98
C GLU A 17 -17.29 1.84 -8.59
N THR A 18 -17.28 0.79 -7.77
CA THR A 18 -16.60 -0.50 -8.04
C THR A 18 -16.97 -1.11 -9.39
N ALA A 19 -18.25 -1.11 -9.77
CA ALA A 19 -18.69 -1.71 -11.03
C ALA A 19 -18.16 -0.96 -12.26
N LEU A 20 -18.20 0.39 -12.22
CA LEU A 20 -17.71 1.23 -13.31
C LEU A 20 -16.18 1.20 -13.41
N ALA A 21 -15.50 1.09 -12.27
CA ALA A 21 -14.06 0.88 -12.20
C ALA A 21 -13.67 -0.44 -12.87
N GLU A 22 -14.35 -1.54 -12.51
CA GLU A 22 -14.07 -2.86 -13.07
C GLU A 22 -14.29 -2.91 -14.59
N ASP A 23 -15.41 -2.39 -15.09
CA ASP A 23 -15.68 -2.32 -16.53
C ASP A 23 -14.58 -1.55 -17.28
N SER A 24 -14.15 -0.43 -16.70
CA SER A 24 -13.09 0.40 -17.26
C SER A 24 -11.73 -0.29 -17.24
N PHE A 25 -11.40 -1.03 -16.17
CA PHE A 25 -10.18 -1.85 -16.10
C PHE A 25 -10.20 -2.98 -17.13
N ARG A 26 -11.32 -3.70 -17.26
CA ARG A 26 -11.48 -4.77 -18.26
C ARG A 26 -11.32 -4.23 -19.67
N THR A 27 -11.93 -3.08 -19.96
CA THR A 27 -11.76 -2.38 -21.23
C THR A 27 -10.29 -2.03 -21.46
N ALA A 28 -9.61 -1.42 -20.48
CA ALA A 28 -8.18 -1.08 -20.59
C ALA A 28 -7.31 -2.32 -20.83
N LEU A 29 -7.56 -3.42 -20.12
CA LEU A 29 -6.83 -4.67 -20.24
C LEU A 29 -7.05 -5.33 -21.61
N SER A 30 -8.26 -5.25 -22.18
CA SER A 30 -8.52 -5.79 -23.53
C SER A 30 -7.72 -5.10 -24.64
N MET A 31 -7.36 -3.82 -24.44
CA MET A 31 -6.59 -3.05 -25.41
C MET A 31 -5.08 -3.13 -25.17
N ARG A 32 -4.67 -3.41 -23.92
CA ARG A 32 -3.29 -3.34 -23.44
C ARG A 32 -3.05 -4.45 -22.41
N ASP A 33 -3.12 -5.69 -22.88
CA ASP A 33 -3.15 -6.90 -22.05
C ASP A 33 -1.87 -7.15 -21.23
N SER A 34 -0.75 -6.61 -21.70
CA SER A 34 0.60 -6.80 -21.21
C SER A 34 1.20 -5.52 -20.64
N ASP A 35 0.41 -4.44 -20.60
CA ASP A 35 0.86 -3.16 -20.06
C ASP A 35 1.01 -3.25 -18.53
N PRO A 36 2.22 -3.01 -17.99
CA PRO A 36 2.51 -3.19 -16.57
C PRO A 36 1.67 -2.28 -15.68
N ASP A 37 1.33 -1.07 -16.14
CA ASP A 37 0.52 -0.14 -15.36
C ASP A 37 -0.95 -0.59 -15.31
N VAL A 38 -1.51 -1.07 -16.43
CA VAL A 38 -2.88 -1.63 -16.43
C VAL A 38 -2.97 -2.84 -15.51
N LEU A 39 -2.04 -3.79 -15.65
CA LEU A 39 -1.98 -5.01 -14.84
C LEU A 39 -1.83 -4.68 -13.35
N ASN A 40 -0.90 -3.78 -13.00
CA ASN A 40 -0.67 -3.38 -11.62
C ASN A 40 -1.90 -2.72 -10.99
N ASN A 41 -2.50 -1.74 -11.68
CA ASN A 41 -3.63 -0.99 -11.12
C ASN A 41 -4.89 -1.86 -11.03
N TYR A 42 -5.14 -2.72 -12.02
CA TYR A 42 -6.28 -3.64 -11.96
C TYR A 42 -6.09 -4.69 -10.86
N GLY A 43 -4.88 -5.24 -10.72
CA GLY A 43 -4.55 -6.14 -9.62
C GLY A 43 -4.75 -5.49 -8.24
N TRP A 44 -4.33 -4.23 -8.08
CA TRP A 44 -4.58 -3.48 -6.85
C TRP A 44 -6.08 -3.26 -6.58
N PHE A 45 -6.86 -2.90 -7.60
CA PHE A 45 -8.31 -2.77 -7.50
C PHE A 45 -9.01 -4.07 -7.06
N LEU A 46 -8.64 -5.20 -7.68
CA LEU A 46 -9.14 -6.53 -7.29
C LEU A 46 -8.80 -6.83 -5.83
N CYS A 47 -7.61 -6.45 -5.38
CA CYS A 47 -7.19 -6.65 -4.00
C CYS A 47 -8.04 -5.85 -3.01
N GLN A 48 -8.32 -4.58 -3.32
CA GLN A 48 -9.20 -3.73 -2.51
C GLN A 48 -10.65 -4.25 -2.48
N SER A 49 -11.04 -5.00 -3.50
CA SER A 49 -12.35 -5.68 -3.60
C SER A 49 -12.35 -7.07 -2.96
N ASN A 50 -11.34 -7.43 -2.16
CA ASN A 50 -11.14 -8.74 -1.52
C ASN A 50 -11.02 -9.93 -2.49
N ARG A 51 -10.75 -9.68 -3.78
CA ARG A 51 -10.55 -10.70 -4.82
C ARG A 51 -9.07 -11.07 -4.93
N TYR A 52 -8.54 -11.62 -3.84
CA TYR A 52 -7.10 -11.80 -3.63
C TYR A 52 -6.42 -12.72 -4.66
N ALA A 53 -7.07 -13.82 -5.05
CA ALA A 53 -6.52 -14.74 -6.04
C ALA A 53 -6.33 -14.08 -7.41
N GLU A 54 -7.36 -13.36 -7.89
CA GLU A 54 -7.32 -12.65 -9.17
C GLU A 54 -6.34 -11.47 -9.12
N ALA A 55 -6.31 -10.76 -7.99
CA ALA A 55 -5.33 -9.70 -7.74
C ALA A 55 -3.90 -10.22 -7.85
N LYS A 56 -3.61 -11.36 -7.20
CA LYS A 56 -2.29 -12.00 -7.26
C LYS A 56 -1.90 -12.35 -8.69
N THR A 57 -2.81 -12.91 -9.48
CA THR A 57 -2.55 -13.20 -10.90
C THR A 57 -2.19 -11.94 -11.68
N MET A 58 -2.96 -10.85 -11.54
CA MET A 58 -2.69 -9.61 -12.27
C MET A 58 -1.38 -8.94 -11.83
N LEU A 59 -1.11 -8.91 -10.52
CA LEU A 59 0.11 -8.32 -9.97
C LEU A 59 1.36 -9.12 -10.36
N GLN A 60 1.29 -10.45 -10.35
CA GLN A 60 2.40 -11.29 -10.84
C GLN A 60 2.67 -11.08 -12.33
N ARG A 61 1.62 -10.92 -13.15
CA ARG A 61 1.79 -10.53 -14.56
C ARG A 61 2.44 -9.15 -14.68
N ALA A 62 2.08 -8.18 -13.84
CA ALA A 62 2.70 -6.86 -13.83
C ALA A 62 4.18 -6.91 -13.41
N VAL A 63 4.57 -7.78 -12.47
CA VAL A 63 5.97 -7.99 -12.08
C VAL A 63 6.81 -8.53 -13.23
N GLN A 64 6.23 -9.40 -14.07
CA GLN A 64 6.91 -10.02 -15.21
C GLN A 64 6.91 -9.13 -16.47
N ALA A 65 6.04 -8.13 -16.53
CA ALA A 65 5.90 -7.26 -17.70
C ALA A 65 7.09 -6.27 -17.81
N PRO A 66 7.65 -6.05 -19.01
CA PRO A 66 8.68 -5.04 -19.22
C PRO A 66 8.19 -3.65 -18.82
N SER A 67 8.92 -2.97 -17.93
CA SER A 67 8.57 -1.66 -17.41
C SER A 67 9.82 -0.80 -17.25
N ILE A 68 9.73 0.46 -17.69
CA ILE A 68 10.80 1.46 -17.50
C ILE A 68 11.01 1.79 -16.01
N ASN A 69 9.96 1.67 -15.20
CA ASN A 69 9.97 1.98 -13.78
C ASN A 69 10.38 0.75 -12.92
N GLY A 70 10.65 -0.39 -13.57
CA GLY A 70 10.96 -1.64 -12.89
C GLY A 70 9.79 -2.24 -12.11
N PRO A 71 10.05 -3.30 -11.32
CA PRO A 71 8.99 -4.09 -10.68
C PRO A 71 8.66 -3.64 -9.24
N VAL A 72 9.27 -2.58 -8.73
CA VAL A 72 9.10 -2.14 -7.32
C VAL A 72 7.64 -1.93 -6.96
N LYS A 73 6.89 -1.18 -7.79
CA LYS A 73 5.47 -0.90 -7.57
C LYS A 73 4.59 -2.15 -7.58
N PRO A 74 4.61 -3.01 -8.62
CA PRO A 74 3.80 -4.24 -8.60
C PRO A 74 4.23 -5.25 -7.53
N LEU A 75 5.52 -5.36 -7.19
CA LEU A 75 5.96 -6.20 -6.06
C LEU A 75 5.45 -5.66 -4.72
N THR A 76 5.47 -4.34 -4.54
CA THR A 76 4.94 -3.68 -3.33
C THR A 76 3.44 -3.92 -3.19
N ASN A 77 2.68 -3.73 -4.28
CA ASN A 77 1.24 -4.01 -4.29
C ASN A 77 0.93 -5.49 -4.11
N LEU A 78 1.74 -6.40 -4.67
CA LEU A 78 1.61 -7.84 -4.46
C LEU A 78 1.80 -8.19 -2.98
N GLY A 79 2.88 -7.70 -2.36
CA GLY A 79 3.14 -7.94 -0.95
C GLY A 79 2.05 -7.37 -0.04
N ALA A 80 1.60 -6.14 -0.31
CA ALA A 80 0.47 -5.53 0.41
C ALA A 80 -0.81 -6.35 0.27
N CYS A 81 -1.06 -6.91 -0.91
CA CYS A 81 -2.23 -7.74 -1.16
C CYS A 81 -2.17 -9.10 -0.45
N GLU A 82 -1.00 -9.73 -0.46
CA GLU A 82 -0.74 -10.98 0.24
C GLU A 82 -0.91 -10.81 1.75
N MET A 83 -0.49 -9.68 2.33
CA MET A 83 -0.76 -9.34 3.74
C MET A 83 -2.25 -9.24 4.03
N ARG A 84 -3.04 -8.56 3.17
CA ARG A 84 -4.50 -8.45 3.33
C ARG A 84 -5.19 -9.81 3.25
N ASN A 85 -4.64 -10.74 2.46
CA ASN A 85 -5.09 -12.13 2.38
C ASN A 85 -4.57 -13.01 3.54
N GLY A 86 -3.80 -12.47 4.49
CA GLY A 86 -3.20 -13.21 5.61
C GLY A 86 -1.97 -14.04 5.26
N ASP A 87 -1.49 -14.00 4.01
CA ASP A 87 -0.31 -14.73 3.56
C ASP A 87 0.97 -13.91 3.81
N LEU A 88 1.34 -13.81 5.10
CA LEU A 88 2.50 -13.04 5.53
C LEU A 88 3.83 -13.58 4.99
N ILE A 89 3.90 -14.87 4.68
CA ILE A 89 5.11 -15.51 4.14
C ILE A 89 5.34 -15.05 2.71
N SER A 90 4.32 -15.13 1.85
CA SER A 90 4.46 -14.63 0.47
C SER A 90 4.67 -13.12 0.46
N ALA A 91 3.97 -12.38 1.32
CA ALA A 91 4.15 -10.94 1.45
C ALA A 91 5.60 -10.56 1.76
N GLN A 92 6.23 -11.24 2.72
CA GLN A 92 7.63 -11.02 3.05
C GLN A 92 8.53 -11.24 1.83
N LYS A 93 8.32 -12.33 1.07
CA LYS A 93 9.10 -12.62 -0.13
C LYS A 93 8.94 -11.52 -1.18
N SER A 94 7.70 -11.10 -1.46
CA SER A 94 7.39 -10.06 -2.45
C SER A 94 8.02 -8.73 -2.07
N LEU A 95 7.86 -8.29 -0.81
CA LEU A 95 8.39 -7.02 -0.33
C LEU A 95 9.93 -7.02 -0.22
N GLN A 96 10.56 -8.13 0.20
CA GLN A 96 12.02 -8.24 0.22
C GLN A 96 12.61 -8.24 -1.19
N THR A 97 11.90 -8.84 -2.16
CA THR A 97 12.29 -8.74 -3.57
C THR A 97 12.25 -7.29 -4.03
N ALA A 98 11.16 -6.54 -3.73
CA ALA A 98 11.07 -5.11 -4.05
C ALA A 98 12.20 -4.30 -3.40
N TYR A 99 12.54 -4.62 -2.15
CA TYR A 99 13.61 -3.96 -1.38
C TYR A 99 15.00 -4.17 -1.99
N GLY A 100 15.19 -5.29 -2.71
CA GLY A 100 16.39 -5.52 -3.51
C GLY A 100 16.56 -4.52 -4.67
N TYR A 101 15.46 -3.99 -5.21
CA TYR A 101 15.47 -3.03 -6.33
C TYR A 101 15.56 -1.58 -5.86
N ASP A 102 14.74 -1.18 -4.89
CA ASP A 102 14.78 0.18 -4.33
C ASP A 102 14.55 0.13 -2.82
N ARG A 103 15.57 0.50 -2.06
CA ARG A 103 15.53 0.49 -0.59
C ARG A 103 14.88 1.72 0.01
N ASN A 104 14.62 2.75 -0.79
CA ASN A 104 14.15 4.06 -0.33
C ASN A 104 12.74 4.39 -0.83
N ASP A 105 12.09 3.48 -1.57
CA ASP A 105 10.69 3.66 -1.98
C ASP A 105 9.77 3.79 -0.74
N PRO A 106 9.05 4.93 -0.57
CA PRO A 106 8.25 5.18 0.62
C PRO A 106 7.08 4.21 0.78
N ALA A 107 6.47 3.77 -0.32
CA ALA A 107 5.35 2.85 -0.27
C ALA A 107 5.82 1.46 0.16
N LEU A 108 6.94 0.99 -0.36
CA LEU A 108 7.59 -0.24 0.05
C LEU A 108 7.96 -0.21 1.53
N LEU A 109 8.64 0.85 1.99
CA LEU A 109 9.03 1.00 3.39
C LEU A 109 7.82 0.99 4.32
N THR A 110 6.72 1.64 3.93
CA THR A 110 5.46 1.62 4.70
C THR A 110 4.88 0.20 4.78
N ASN A 111 4.90 -0.57 3.70
CA ASN A 111 4.41 -1.95 3.69
C ASN A 111 5.33 -2.91 4.48
N LEU A 112 6.65 -2.75 4.40
CA LEU A 112 7.59 -3.49 5.23
C LEU A 112 7.39 -3.18 6.72
N ALA A 113 7.18 -1.92 7.07
CA ALA A 113 6.85 -1.53 8.44
C ALA A 113 5.55 -2.19 8.93
N GLN A 114 4.51 -2.21 8.08
CA GLN A 114 3.23 -2.83 8.40
C GLN A 114 3.36 -4.36 8.57
N LEU A 115 4.14 -5.02 7.72
CA LEU A 115 4.44 -6.45 7.83
C LEU A 115 5.17 -6.76 9.14
N SER A 116 6.25 -6.04 9.43
CA SER A 116 7.01 -6.21 10.68
C SER A 116 6.15 -5.93 11.91
N PHE A 117 5.26 -4.93 11.87
CA PHE A 117 4.31 -4.67 12.95
C PHE A 117 3.35 -5.84 13.18
N GLN A 118 2.77 -6.42 12.11
CA GLN A 118 1.90 -7.60 12.21
C GLN A 118 2.63 -8.83 12.75
N ARG A 119 3.93 -8.96 12.44
CA ARG A 119 4.78 -10.07 12.92
C ARG A 119 5.36 -9.85 14.32
N GLY A 120 5.10 -8.70 14.95
CA GLY A 120 5.65 -8.38 16.28
C GLY A 120 7.10 -7.88 16.26
N GLU A 121 7.68 -7.65 15.09
CA GLU A 121 9.07 -7.22 14.87
C GLU A 121 9.22 -5.71 15.06
N MET A 122 8.89 -5.23 16.26
CA MET A 122 8.76 -3.79 16.56
C MET A 122 10.00 -2.94 16.21
N PRO A 123 11.26 -3.39 16.44
CA PRO A 123 12.44 -2.60 16.05
C PRO A 123 12.52 -2.37 14.53
N GLN A 124 12.25 -3.40 13.72
CA GLN A 124 12.25 -3.29 12.26
C GLN A 124 11.09 -2.43 11.77
N ALA A 125 9.91 -2.62 12.34
CA ALA A 125 8.73 -1.82 12.02
C ALA A 125 9.00 -0.32 12.24
N ARG A 126 9.62 0.01 13.38
CA ARG A 126 10.00 1.37 13.75
C ARG A 126 11.04 1.97 12.78
N ASP A 127 12.07 1.21 12.42
CA ASP A 127 13.11 1.68 11.49
C ASP A 127 12.52 2.04 10.11
N TYR A 128 11.75 1.10 9.53
CA TYR A 128 11.15 1.32 8.21
C TYR A 128 10.19 2.51 8.19
N VAL A 129 9.27 2.61 9.16
CA VAL A 129 8.30 3.72 9.20
C VAL A 129 8.98 5.05 9.56
N GLY A 130 10.02 5.02 10.39
CA GLY A 130 10.79 6.18 10.78
C GLY A 130 11.50 6.83 9.59
N ARG A 131 12.05 6.02 8.67
CA ARG A 131 12.66 6.49 7.42
C ARG A 131 11.65 7.21 6.53
N VAL A 132 10.42 6.70 6.43
CA VAL A 132 9.33 7.36 5.68
C VAL A 132 8.92 8.67 6.36
N ASN A 133 8.67 8.63 7.67
CA ASN A 133 8.17 9.77 8.44
C ASN A 133 9.19 10.91 8.58
N SER A 134 10.49 10.59 8.49
CA SER A 134 11.58 11.59 8.47
C SER A 134 11.77 12.25 7.09
N SER A 135 10.99 11.86 6.08
CA SER A 135 11.08 12.37 4.72
C SER A 135 9.86 13.22 4.33
N ARG A 136 9.93 13.88 3.17
CA ARG A 136 8.78 14.59 2.59
C ARG A 136 7.59 13.69 2.24
N PHE A 137 7.78 12.37 2.23
CA PHE A 137 6.78 11.38 1.83
C PHE A 137 5.93 10.83 2.99
N ALA A 138 6.12 11.36 4.22
CA ALA A 138 5.25 11.04 5.34
C ALA A 138 3.77 11.26 4.98
N SER A 139 2.93 10.26 5.25
CA SER A 139 1.50 10.24 4.96
C SER A 139 0.68 10.01 6.23
N ALA A 140 -0.63 10.20 6.15
CA ALA A 140 -1.53 9.87 7.26
C ALA A 140 -1.34 8.40 7.72
N GLN A 141 -1.27 7.48 6.75
CA GLN A 141 -1.03 6.06 6.99
C GLN A 141 0.31 5.79 7.71
N SER A 142 1.42 6.38 7.24
CA SER A 142 2.74 6.11 7.83
C SER A 142 2.91 6.76 9.22
N LEU A 143 2.32 7.94 9.44
CA LEU A 143 2.30 8.58 10.77
C LEU A 143 1.46 7.76 11.76
N TRP A 144 0.30 7.28 11.32
CA TRP A 144 -0.56 6.45 12.15
C TRP A 144 0.08 5.11 12.50
N LEU A 145 0.69 4.42 11.53
CA LEU A 145 1.44 3.19 11.76
C LEU A 145 2.57 3.42 12.77
N GLY A 146 3.33 4.50 12.64
CA GLY A 146 4.37 4.87 13.60
C GLY A 146 3.83 5.10 15.01
N ALA A 147 2.68 5.78 15.14
CA ALA A 147 2.04 6.00 16.44
C ALA A 147 1.58 4.68 17.09
N ARG A 148 1.02 3.74 16.31
CA ARG A 148 0.65 2.40 16.79
C ARG A 148 1.85 1.59 17.26
N ILE A 149 2.95 1.64 16.51
CA ILE A 149 4.23 1.00 16.86
C ILE A 149 4.76 1.58 18.18
N ALA A 150 4.81 2.91 18.30
CA ALA A 150 5.27 3.60 19.50
C ALA A 150 4.42 3.24 20.74
N ARG A 151 3.09 3.26 20.60
CA ARG A 151 2.16 2.83 21.64
C ARG A 151 2.44 1.40 22.11
N ARG A 152 2.62 0.46 21.19
CA ARG A 152 2.88 -0.95 21.52
C ARG A 152 4.22 -1.17 22.23
N GLN A 153 5.15 -0.23 22.07
CA GLN A 153 6.45 -0.22 22.75
C GLN A 153 6.44 0.61 24.05
N GLY A 154 5.31 1.23 24.42
CA GLY A 154 5.21 2.12 25.59
C GLY A 154 5.85 3.50 25.39
N ASP A 155 6.26 3.84 24.16
CA ASP A 155 6.90 5.11 23.81
C ASP A 155 5.84 6.21 23.61
N THR A 156 5.42 6.79 24.73
CA THR A 156 4.35 7.80 24.76
C THR A 156 4.78 9.12 24.11
N GLU A 157 6.07 9.46 24.19
CA GLU A 157 6.62 10.68 23.58
C GLU A 157 6.51 10.62 22.06
N THR A 158 7.02 9.54 21.45
CA THR A 158 6.95 9.34 19.99
C THR A 158 5.49 9.21 19.53
N GLN A 159 4.64 8.51 20.28
CA GLN A 159 3.21 8.39 19.97
C GLN A 159 2.55 9.78 19.89
N ASN A 160 2.77 10.65 20.89
CA ASN A 160 2.18 11.98 20.94
C ASN A 160 2.72 12.88 19.82
N ALA A 161 4.02 12.81 19.52
CA ALA A 161 4.62 13.57 18.43
C ALA A 161 4.03 13.19 17.07
N LEU A 162 3.90 11.90 16.77
CA LEU A 162 3.36 11.42 15.49
C LEU A 162 1.87 11.71 15.33
N THR A 163 1.07 11.59 16.40
CA THR A 163 -0.36 11.93 16.37
C THR A 163 -0.59 13.44 16.24
N ALA A 164 0.25 14.28 16.85
CA ALA A 164 0.21 15.72 16.64
C ALA A 164 0.53 16.09 15.18
N GLN A 165 1.53 15.46 14.57
CA GLN A 165 1.81 15.64 13.14
C GLN A 165 0.66 15.17 12.25
N LEU A 166 0.04 14.02 12.57
CA LEU A 166 -1.12 13.49 11.85
C LEU A 166 -2.27 14.50 11.86
N ARG A 167 -2.61 15.03 13.04
CA ARG A 167 -3.67 16.04 13.21
C ARG A 167 -3.37 17.32 12.44
N SER A 168 -2.13 17.80 12.49
CA SER A 168 -1.71 19.05 11.85
C SER A 168 -1.70 18.96 10.32
N ARG A 169 -1.20 17.85 9.78
CA ARG A 169 -0.96 17.70 8.32
C ARG A 169 -2.12 17.04 7.57
N PHE A 170 -2.93 16.24 8.25
CA PHE A 170 -3.99 15.43 7.62
C PHE A 170 -5.29 15.45 8.45
N PRO A 171 -5.89 16.64 8.67
CA PRO A 171 -7.07 16.80 9.54
C PRO A 171 -8.30 16.00 9.07
N ASP A 172 -8.44 15.75 7.78
CA ASP A 172 -9.61 15.03 7.22
C ASP A 172 -9.33 13.53 6.95
N SER A 173 -8.23 13.00 7.50
CA SER A 173 -7.82 11.62 7.24
C SER A 173 -8.64 10.61 8.04
N ARG A 174 -8.84 9.42 7.43
CA ARG A 174 -9.47 8.28 8.11
C ARG A 174 -8.63 7.81 9.30
N GLU A 175 -7.31 7.93 9.20
CA GLU A 175 -6.35 7.61 10.26
C GLU A 175 -6.50 8.52 11.46
N LEU A 176 -6.68 9.84 11.26
CA LEU A 176 -6.97 10.75 12.37
C LEU A 176 -8.32 10.40 13.01
N THR A 177 -9.33 10.13 12.20
CA THR A 177 -10.65 9.69 12.68
C THR A 177 -10.55 8.36 13.47
N ALA A 178 -9.68 7.43 13.09
CA ALA A 178 -9.41 6.20 13.82
C ALA A 178 -8.73 6.48 15.17
N TYR A 179 -7.73 7.35 15.19
CA TYR A 179 -7.06 7.79 16.42
C TYR A 179 -8.04 8.42 17.41
N GLU A 180 -8.89 9.34 16.97
CA GLU A 180 -9.85 10.04 17.83
C GLU A 180 -10.91 9.10 18.43
N ARG A 181 -11.25 8.04 17.71
CA ARG A 181 -12.13 6.96 18.20
C ARG A 181 -11.41 5.94 19.08
N GLY A 182 -10.09 6.03 19.23
CA GLY A 182 -9.29 5.07 19.99
C GLY A 182 -9.11 3.71 19.30
N ALA A 183 -9.25 3.64 17.99
CA ALA A 183 -9.17 2.42 17.19
C ALA A 183 -7.72 1.97 16.92
N TRP A 184 -6.97 1.65 17.98
CA TRP A 184 -5.54 1.29 17.90
C TRP A 184 -5.26 -0.09 17.29
N ASP A 185 -6.26 -0.96 17.27
CA ASP A 185 -6.15 -2.37 16.87
C ASP A 185 -6.96 -2.74 15.62
N GLU A 186 -7.62 -1.76 14.98
CA GLU A 186 -8.20 -1.90 13.63
C GLU A 186 -7.10 -2.00 12.55
#